data_AF-A0A948XJT5-F1
#
_entry.id   AF-A0A948XJT5-F1
#
_cell.length_a   1.000
_cell.length_b   1.000
_cell.length_c   1.000
_cell.angle_alpha   90.00
_cell.angle_beta   90.00
_cell.angle_gamma   90.00
#
_symmetry.space_group_name_H-M   'P 1'
#
loop_
_entity.id
_entity.type
_entity.pdbx_description
1 polymer ?
#
loop_
_entity_poly.entity_id
_entity_poly.type
_entity_poly.pdbx_seq_one_letter_code
_entity_poly.pdbx_strand_id
1 'polypeptide(L)'
;MDMRKKEKMTMDKCFYCQEESHVEAFRNPYTKEIHPTCEQCIKEFTSYAKETSFYTKAGCIWIPLLILGTVILMFFNWKWGLSSLVICMIIEIISIKLQGHYVKKKQIDCGTYVDPKSIHWCKTCKHYKKVKRFDDTIDGIWRNEKLPDNNSIPCRIIDETINVWNNFFSLDTDKRTLYPKDCSKWFGR
;
A
#
# COMPACT_ATOMS: atom_id res chain seq x y z
N MET A 1 -0.93 21.88 27.09
CA MET A 1 -0.55 22.41 25.77
C MET A 1 0.90 22.06 25.54
N ASP A 2 1.16 20.88 24.96
CA ASP A 2 2.50 20.34 24.83
C ASP A 2 3.17 20.94 23.57
N MET A 3 4.10 21.87 23.78
CA MET A 3 4.98 22.42 22.74
C MET A 3 6.08 21.39 22.40
N ARG A 4 5.69 20.23 21.87
CA ARG A 4 6.64 19.22 21.40
C ARG A 4 6.47 18.96 19.91
N LYS A 5 7.60 19.11 19.21
CA LYS A 5 7.85 18.95 17.77
C LYS A 5 7.36 20.10 16.88
N LYS A 6 8.09 21.22 16.91
CA LYS A 6 8.53 21.80 15.63
C LYS A 6 9.56 20.83 15.05
N GLU A 7 9.08 19.75 14.42
CA GLU A 7 9.94 18.94 13.56
C GLU A 7 10.54 19.89 12.52
N LYS A 8 11.86 19.82 12.38
CA LYS A 8 12.62 20.61 11.43
C LYS A 8 12.08 20.25 10.05
N MET A 9 11.16 21.07 9.51
CA MET A 9 10.53 20.82 8.22
C MET A 9 11.64 20.85 7.17
N THR A 10 12.10 19.67 6.80
CA THR A 10 13.12 19.48 5.78
C THR A 10 12.41 19.60 4.45
N MET A 11 12.96 20.46 3.58
CA MET A 11 12.58 20.40 2.16
C MET A 11 13.26 19.17 1.59
N ASP A 12 12.44 18.23 1.17
CA ASP A 12 12.87 16.97 0.58
C ASP A 12 11.82 16.57 -0.48
N LYS A 13 12.14 15.59 -1.31
CA LYS A 13 11.20 15.10 -2.32
C LYS A 13 10.11 14.27 -1.66
N CYS A 14 8.87 14.61 -1.95
CA CYS A 14 7.74 13.78 -1.58
C CYS A 14 7.86 12.41 -2.23
N PHE A 15 7.75 11.34 -1.44
CA PHE A 15 7.83 9.97 -1.94
C PHE A 15 6.80 9.67 -3.02
N TYR A 16 5.62 10.30 -2.93
CA TYR A 16 4.55 10.09 -3.88
C TYR A 16 4.68 11.06 -5.05
N CYS A 17 4.40 12.35 -4.89
CA CYS A 17 4.39 13.29 -6.02
C CYS A 17 5.77 13.59 -6.63
N GLN A 18 6.88 13.19 -6.00
CA GLN A 18 8.26 13.47 -6.42
C GLN A 18 8.62 14.96 -6.49
N GLU A 19 7.70 15.85 -6.11
CA GLU A 19 7.95 17.28 -5.99
C GLU A 19 8.74 17.58 -4.72
N GLU A 20 9.63 18.57 -4.81
CA GLU A 20 10.34 19.11 -3.65
C GLU A 20 9.38 19.98 -2.85
N SER A 21 9.11 19.56 -1.62
CA SER A 21 8.21 20.29 -0.73
C SER A 21 8.58 20.04 0.72
N HIS A 22 7.84 20.66 1.63
CA HIS A 22 7.87 20.19 3.01
C HIS A 22 7.22 18.82 3.08
N VAL A 23 7.93 17.87 3.67
CA VAL A 23 7.48 16.49 3.83
C VAL A 23 7.49 16.10 5.30
N GLU A 24 6.57 15.22 5.67
CA GLU A 24 6.52 14.59 6.98
C GLU A 24 6.41 13.08 6.86
N ALA A 25 6.86 12.35 7.89
CA ALA A 25 6.77 10.90 7.93
C ALA A 25 5.30 10.47 8.06
N PHE A 26 4.70 10.03 6.96
CA PHE A 26 3.29 9.65 6.90
C PHE A 26 3.13 8.15 6.64
N ARG A 27 2.30 7.49 7.45
CA ARG A 27 1.96 6.08 7.26
C ARG A 27 0.85 5.94 6.22
N ASN A 28 1.18 5.34 5.08
CA ASN A 28 0.21 5.04 4.04
C ASN A 28 -0.93 4.15 4.59
N PRO A 29 -2.20 4.56 4.45
CA PRO A 29 -3.32 3.77 4.98
C PRO A 29 -3.50 2.41 4.30
N TYR A 30 -3.06 2.25 3.04
CA TYR A 30 -3.18 1.03 2.25
C TYR A 30 -2.00 0.07 2.42
N THR A 31 -0.76 0.57 2.34
CA THR A 31 0.45 -0.29 2.41
C THR A 31 1.00 -0.44 3.82
N LYS A 32 0.57 0.41 4.76
CA LYS A 32 1.08 0.52 6.14
C LYS A 32 2.55 0.95 6.26
N GLU A 33 3.20 1.25 5.15
CA GLU A 33 4.57 1.78 5.10
C GLU A 33 4.60 3.27 5.50
N ILE A 34 5.72 3.73 6.05
CA ILE A 34 5.94 5.14 6.42
C ILE A 34 6.87 5.76 5.39
N HIS A 35 6.44 6.85 4.76
CA HIS A 35 7.19 7.55 3.71
C HIS A 35 7.18 9.06 3.95
N PRO A 36 8.25 9.80 3.57
CA PRO A 36 8.23 11.26 3.56
C PRO A 36 7.20 11.74 2.55
N THR A 37 6.17 12.44 3.01
CA THR A 37 4.98 12.75 2.22
C THR A 37 4.62 14.23 2.38
N CYS A 38 4.28 14.90 1.27
CA CYS A 38 3.83 16.28 1.31
C CYS A 38 2.41 16.41 1.87
N GLU A 39 2.08 17.60 2.36
CA GLU A 39 0.77 17.90 2.95
C GLU A 39 -0.39 17.62 1.97
N GLN A 40 -0.19 17.89 0.67
CA GLN A 40 -1.21 17.65 -0.35
C GLN A 40 -1.50 16.14 -0.52
N CYS A 41 -0.45 15.33 -0.69
CA CYS A 41 -0.57 13.86 -0.74
C CYS A 41 -1.26 13.32 0.51
N ILE A 42 -0.93 13.84 1.69
CA ILE A 42 -1.55 13.43 2.97
C ILE A 42 -3.04 13.75 2.98
N LYS A 43 -3.43 14.96 2.56
CA LYS A 43 -4.85 15.35 2.44
C LYS A 43 -5.60 14.45 1.48
N GLU A 44 -5.00 14.10 0.34
CA GLU A 44 -5.62 13.20 -0.63
C GLU A 44 -5.79 11.78 -0.07
N PHE A 45 -4.75 11.23 0.55
CA PHE A 45 -4.81 9.91 1.18
C PHE A 45 -5.81 9.83 2.33
N THR A 46 -5.85 10.84 3.18
CA THR A 46 -6.78 10.90 4.31
C THR A 46 -8.22 11.13 3.85
N SER A 47 -8.44 11.97 2.84
CA SER A 47 -9.77 12.17 2.22
C SER A 47 -10.29 10.85 1.65
N TYR A 48 -9.46 10.12 0.90
CA TYR A 48 -9.85 8.84 0.34
C TYR A 48 -10.11 7.79 1.44
N ALA A 49 -9.22 7.69 2.43
CA ALA A 49 -9.39 6.75 3.54
C ALA A 49 -10.68 7.03 4.33
N LYS A 50 -11.04 8.31 4.47
CA LYS A 50 -12.30 8.72 5.09
C LYS A 50 -13.51 8.37 4.23
N GLU A 51 -13.45 8.60 2.92
CA GLU A 51 -14.52 8.23 1.98
C GLU A 51 -14.76 6.72 1.99
N THR A 52 -13.70 5.91 1.83
CA THR A 52 -13.81 4.44 1.88
C THR A 52 -14.31 3.92 3.22
N SER A 53 -13.84 4.49 4.34
CA SER A 53 -14.35 4.16 5.67
C SER A 53 -15.84 4.47 5.80
N PHE A 54 -16.29 5.62 5.27
CA PHE A 54 -17.70 5.99 5.25
C PHE A 54 -18.52 4.99 4.43
N TYR A 55 -18.11 4.65 3.21
CA TYR A 55 -18.79 3.66 2.38
C TYR A 55 -18.84 2.27 3.02
N THR A 56 -17.77 1.85 3.68
CA THR A 56 -17.72 0.56 4.38
C THR A 56 -18.71 0.55 5.54
N LYS A 57 -18.73 1.60 6.37
CA LYS A 57 -19.66 1.73 7.50
C LYS A 57 -21.11 1.82 7.01
N ALA A 58 -21.36 2.58 5.95
CA ALA A 58 -22.67 2.65 5.32
C ALA A 58 -23.09 1.27 4.81
N GLY A 59 -22.24 0.56 4.06
CA GLY A 59 -22.52 -0.79 3.57
C GLY A 59 -22.90 -1.77 4.69
N CYS A 60 -22.15 -1.76 5.81
CA CYS A 60 -22.46 -2.60 6.98
C CYS A 60 -23.84 -2.34 7.60
N ILE A 61 -24.43 -1.15 7.40
CA ILE A 61 -25.76 -0.80 7.92
C ILE A 61 -26.83 -1.05 6.85
N TRP A 62 -26.58 -0.62 5.62
CA TRP A 62 -27.55 -0.70 4.51
C TRP A 62 -27.78 -2.14 4.04
N ILE A 63 -26.75 -2.99 3.99
CA ILE A 63 -26.88 -4.39 3.53
C ILE A 63 -27.84 -5.18 4.43
N PRO A 64 -27.71 -5.19 5.78
CA PRO A 64 -28.67 -5.87 6.64
C PRO A 64 -30.10 -5.35 6.50
N LEU A 65 -30.28 -4.03 6.33
CA LEU A 65 -31.61 -3.43 6.14
C LEU A 65 -32.26 -3.88 4.82
N LEU A 66 -31.49 -3.96 3.74
CA LEU A 66 -31.96 -4.47 2.45
C LEU A 66 -32.31 -5.96 2.52
N ILE A 67 -31.51 -6.76 3.22
CA ILE A 67 -31.81 -8.19 3.45
C ILE A 67 -33.09 -8.35 4.25
N LEU A 68 -33.26 -7.59 5.34
CA LEU A 68 -34.47 -7.64 6.14
C LEU A 68 -35.71 -7.22 5.35
N GLY A 69 -35.61 -6.11 4.59
CA GLY A 69 -36.70 -5.64 3.74
C GLY A 69 -37.09 -6.62 2.64
N THR A 70 -36.11 -7.27 2.01
CA THR A 70 -36.37 -8.30 0.98
C THR A 70 -37.03 -9.54 1.57
N VAL A 71 -36.62 -10.00 2.75
CA VAL A 71 -37.26 -11.11 3.46
C VAL A 71 -38.72 -10.78 3.79
N ILE A 72 -39.00 -9.58 4.32
CA ILE A 72 -40.37 -9.14 4.61
C ILE A 72 -41.22 -9.13 3.33
N LEU A 73 -40.70 -8.59 2.22
CA LEU A 73 -41.40 -8.58 0.94
C LEU A 73 -41.68 -9.99 0.41
N MET A 74 -40.77 -10.94 0.60
CA MET A 74 -40.99 -12.34 0.21
C MET A 74 -42.17 -12.97 0.96
N PHE A 75 -42.41 -12.61 2.23
CA PHE A 75 -43.57 -13.08 2.98
C PHE A 75 -44.90 -12.54 2.44
N PHE A 76 -44.94 -11.28 1.99
CA PHE A 76 -46.17 -10.69 1.44
C PHE A 76 -46.43 -11.13 0.00
N ASN A 77 -45.39 -11.16 -0.84
CA ASN A 77 -45.49 -11.60 -2.22
C ASN A 77 -44.12 -12.01 -2.77
N TRP A 78 -43.95 -13.32 -2.96
CA TRP A 78 -42.67 -13.90 -3.35
C TRP A 78 -42.10 -13.34 -4.67
N LYS A 79 -42.96 -12.97 -5.64
CA LYS A 79 -42.52 -12.41 -6.93
C LYS A 79 -41.87 -11.03 -6.77
N TRP A 80 -42.44 -10.18 -5.93
CA TRP A 80 -41.88 -8.86 -5.61
C TRP A 80 -40.60 -8.98 -4.79
N GLY A 81 -40.56 -9.91 -3.82
CA GLY A 81 -39.35 -10.20 -3.06
C GLY A 81 -38.19 -10.63 -3.94
N LEU A 82 -38.42 -11.58 -4.87
CA LEU A 82 -37.39 -12.06 -5.80
C LEU A 82 -36.89 -10.94 -6.72
N SER A 83 -37.81 -10.12 -7.25
CA SER A 83 -37.47 -8.99 -8.13
C SER A 83 -36.63 -7.94 -7.39
N SER A 84 -36.98 -7.63 -6.14
CA SER A 84 -36.22 -6.71 -5.28
C SER A 84 -34.80 -7.22 -5.02
N LEU A 85 -34.64 -8.52 -4.76
CA LEU A 85 -33.33 -9.14 -4.52
C LEU A 85 -32.41 -9.01 -5.76
N VAL A 86 -32.93 -9.24 -6.96
CA VAL A 86 -32.18 -9.07 -8.22
C VAL A 86 -31.75 -7.61 -8.41
N ILE A 87 -32.65 -6.66 -8.16
CA ILE A 87 -32.35 -5.22 -8.25
C ILE A 87 -31.23 -4.84 -7.25
N CYS A 88 -31.30 -5.31 -6.00
CA CYS A 88 -30.28 -5.06 -5.00
C CYS A 88 -28.90 -5.57 -5.44
N MET A 89 -28.82 -6.78 -6.01
CA MET A 89 -27.56 -7.32 -6.54
C MET A 89 -27.00 -6.48 -7.70
N ILE A 90 -27.85 -5.98 -8.60
CA ILE A 90 -27.41 -5.11 -9.70
C ILE A 90 -26.86 -3.79 -9.14
N ILE A 91 -27.53 -3.18 -8.16
CA ILE A 91 -27.08 -1.93 -7.52
C ILE A 91 -25.74 -2.11 -6.81
N GLU A 92 -25.53 -3.23 -6.11
CA GLU A 92 -24.25 -3.60 -5.49
C GLU A 92 -23.12 -3.67 -6.53
N ILE A 93 -23.34 -4.38 -7.64
CA ILE A 93 -22.34 -4.51 -8.71
C ILE A 93 -22.00 -3.14 -9.33
N ILE A 94 -23.02 -2.31 -9.57
CA ILE A 94 -22.82 -0.95 -10.09
C ILE A 94 -22.04 -0.10 -9.08
N SER A 95 -22.35 -0.22 -7.79
CA SER A 95 -21.68 0.53 -6.71
C SER A 95 -20.20 0.16 -6.61
N ILE A 96 -19.85 -1.13 -6.69
CA ILE A 96 -18.47 -1.61 -6.70
C ILE A 96 -17.72 -1.07 -7.94
N LYS A 97 -18.35 -1.12 -9.12
CA LYS A 97 -17.76 -0.57 -10.36
C LYS A 97 -17.58 0.94 -10.29
N LEU A 98 -18.56 1.67 -9.76
CA LEU A 98 -18.48 3.12 -9.57
C LEU A 98 -17.38 3.48 -8.58
N GLN A 99 -17.28 2.77 -7.45
CA GLN A 99 -16.15 2.94 -6.52
C GLN A 99 -14.83 2.75 -7.27
N GLY A 100 -14.64 1.62 -7.97
CA GLY A 100 -13.42 1.40 -8.76
C GLY A 100 -13.15 2.48 -9.82
N HIS A 101 -14.19 3.04 -10.44
CA HIS A 101 -14.06 4.12 -11.42
C HIS A 101 -13.73 5.47 -10.76
N TYR A 102 -14.37 5.85 -9.66
CA TYR A 102 -14.08 7.10 -8.94
C TYR A 102 -12.65 7.11 -8.41
N VAL A 103 -12.18 5.96 -7.92
CA VAL A 103 -10.78 5.75 -7.50
C VAL A 103 -9.81 5.95 -8.67
N LYS A 104 -10.14 5.49 -9.88
CA LYS A 104 -9.30 5.64 -11.08
C LYS A 104 -9.35 7.04 -11.72
N LYS A 105 -10.51 7.70 -11.72
CA LYS A 105 -10.73 8.97 -12.45
C LYS A 105 -10.17 10.18 -11.72
N LYS A 106 -9.95 10.08 -10.40
CA LYS A 106 -9.43 11.17 -9.58
C LYS A 106 -7.93 11.44 -9.75
N GLN A 107 -7.30 11.01 -10.87
CA GLN A 107 -5.88 11.22 -11.24
C GLN A 107 -5.08 11.75 -10.05
N ILE A 108 -4.81 10.86 -9.09
CA ILE A 108 -3.93 11.19 -7.98
C ILE A 108 -2.54 11.27 -8.63
N ASP A 109 -2.26 12.43 -9.23
CA ASP A 109 -0.98 12.83 -9.82
C ASP A 109 0.08 13.00 -8.72
N CYS A 110 -0.33 12.89 -7.47
CA CYS A 110 0.53 12.67 -6.34
C CYS A 110 1.02 11.21 -6.31
N GLY A 111 1.95 10.90 -7.21
CA GLY A 111 2.73 9.68 -7.19
C GLY A 111 1.95 8.47 -7.60
N THR A 112 2.15 8.09 -8.86
CA THR A 112 1.93 6.74 -9.39
C THR A 112 1.73 5.74 -8.28
N TYR A 113 0.48 5.29 -8.12
CA TYR A 113 0.20 4.04 -7.43
C TYR A 113 1.21 3.01 -7.93
N VAL A 114 2.27 2.77 -7.15
CA VAL A 114 3.23 1.74 -7.47
C VAL A 114 2.49 0.46 -7.12
N ASP A 115 1.91 -0.16 -8.14
CA ASP A 115 1.28 -1.47 -7.99
C ASP A 115 2.27 -2.35 -7.21
N PRO A 116 1.90 -2.90 -6.04
CA PRO A 116 2.79 -3.80 -5.31
C PRO A 116 3.30 -4.96 -6.19
N LYS A 117 2.58 -5.29 -7.26
CA LYS A 117 2.98 -6.26 -8.29
C LYS A 117 4.06 -5.74 -9.26
N SER A 118 4.23 -4.43 -9.40
CA SER A 118 5.28 -3.83 -10.22
C SER A 118 6.59 -3.59 -9.46
N ILE A 119 6.64 -3.83 -8.13
CA ILE A 119 7.87 -3.72 -7.32
C ILE A 119 8.62 -5.06 -7.32
N HIS A 120 9.88 -5.05 -7.74
CA HIS A 120 10.65 -6.26 -8.06
C HIS A 120 11.62 -6.62 -6.92
N TRP A 121 11.11 -7.33 -5.92
CA TRP A 121 11.85 -7.67 -4.70
C TRP A 121 12.89 -8.79 -4.89
N CYS A 122 14.02 -8.71 -4.20
CA CYS A 122 14.98 -9.81 -4.15
C CYS A 122 14.39 -11.13 -3.57
N LYS A 123 13.37 -11.07 -2.70
CA LYS A 123 12.72 -12.27 -2.14
C LYS A 123 12.03 -13.14 -3.18
N THR A 124 11.51 -12.53 -4.24
CA THR A 124 10.76 -13.23 -5.29
C THR A 124 11.68 -13.69 -6.42
N CYS A 125 12.95 -13.29 -6.43
CA CYS A 125 13.94 -13.62 -7.46
C CYS A 125 14.22 -15.13 -7.51
N LYS A 126 14.41 -15.68 -8.73
CA LYS A 126 14.84 -17.08 -8.92
C LYS A 126 16.18 -17.40 -8.26
N HIS A 127 16.98 -16.36 -8.03
CA HIS A 127 18.28 -16.42 -7.38
C HIS A 127 18.21 -16.14 -5.87
N TYR A 128 17.02 -16.09 -5.26
CA TYR A 128 16.89 -15.91 -3.82
C TYR A 128 17.55 -17.08 -3.06
N LYS A 129 18.35 -16.76 -2.03
CA LYS A 129 18.82 -17.74 -1.05
C LYS A 129 18.32 -17.36 0.33
N LYS A 130 17.86 -18.36 1.09
CA LYS A 130 17.39 -18.16 2.45
C LYS A 130 18.59 -17.91 3.36
N VAL A 131 18.67 -16.73 3.97
CA VAL A 131 19.69 -16.38 4.95
C VAL A 131 19.04 -16.26 6.32
N LYS A 132 19.62 -16.92 7.32
CA LYS A 132 19.10 -16.87 8.70
C LYS A 132 19.21 -15.44 9.23
N ARG A 133 18.17 -14.95 9.90
CA ARG A 133 18.08 -13.60 10.49
C ARG A 133 18.06 -12.44 9.49
N PHE A 134 18.02 -12.70 8.17
CA PHE A 134 17.83 -11.59 7.25
C PHE A 134 16.45 -10.95 7.44
N ASP A 135 15.40 -11.74 7.58
CA ASP A 135 14.03 -11.23 7.75
C ASP A 135 13.67 -10.84 9.20
N ASP A 136 14.64 -10.85 10.12
CA ASP A 136 14.40 -10.53 11.53
C ASP A 136 14.04 -9.05 11.68
N THR A 137 12.96 -8.76 12.40
CA THR A 137 12.44 -7.41 12.58
C THR A 137 13.25 -6.61 13.60
N ILE A 138 13.95 -7.28 14.52
CA ILE A 138 14.74 -6.66 15.58
C ILE A 138 16.21 -6.63 15.16
N ASP A 139 16.78 -7.79 14.84
CA ASP A 139 18.22 -7.94 14.54
C ASP A 139 18.49 -8.29 13.08
N GLY A 140 17.63 -7.81 12.19
CA GLY A 140 17.73 -8.08 10.75
C GLY A 140 19.04 -7.60 10.15
N ILE A 141 19.70 -8.45 9.36
CA ILE A 141 20.97 -8.11 8.68
C ILE A 141 20.82 -6.86 7.78
N TRP A 142 19.63 -6.61 7.23
CA TRP A 142 19.31 -5.41 6.44
C TRP A 142 19.44 -4.09 7.24
N ARG A 143 19.37 -4.16 8.58
CA ARG A 143 19.55 -3.01 9.49
C ARG A 143 21.02 -2.65 9.72
N ASN A 144 21.98 -3.50 9.32
CA ASN A 144 23.39 -3.21 9.52
C ASN A 144 23.79 -1.94 8.77
N GLU A 145 24.47 -0.99 9.40
CA GLU A 145 24.87 0.27 8.75
C GLU A 145 25.68 0.02 7.46
N LYS A 146 26.53 -1.01 7.48
CA LYS A 146 27.38 -1.40 6.36
C LYS A 146 26.85 -2.64 5.65
N LEU A 147 27.20 -2.75 4.37
CA LEU A 147 27.00 -3.95 3.58
C LEU A 147 27.66 -5.15 4.29
N PRO A 148 26.91 -6.20 4.64
CA PRO A 148 27.46 -7.42 5.22
C PRO A 148 28.21 -8.24 4.16
N ASP A 149 28.92 -9.28 4.60
CA ASP A 149 29.57 -10.22 3.68
C ASP A 149 28.59 -10.79 2.65
N ASN A 150 29.09 -11.08 1.44
CA ASN A 150 28.31 -11.60 0.33
C ASN A 150 27.54 -12.88 0.71
N ASN A 151 28.05 -13.70 1.63
CA ASN A 151 27.33 -14.89 2.07
C ASN A 151 26.04 -14.58 2.83
N SER A 152 25.94 -13.39 3.42
CA SER A 152 24.83 -12.92 4.26
C SER A 152 23.74 -12.17 3.50
N ILE A 153 23.93 -11.90 2.21
CA ILE A 153 22.95 -11.24 1.36
C ILE A 153 22.06 -12.31 0.70
N PRO A 154 20.72 -12.20 0.69
CA PRO A 154 19.83 -13.24 0.17
C PRO A 154 19.72 -13.29 -1.36
N CYS A 155 20.85 -13.15 -2.06
CA CYS A 155 20.99 -13.28 -3.51
C CYS A 155 22.10 -14.29 -3.85
N ARG A 156 21.90 -15.16 -4.85
CA ARG A 156 22.90 -16.14 -5.32
C ARG A 156 23.87 -15.57 -6.36
N ILE A 157 23.48 -14.51 -7.04
CA ILE A 157 24.26 -13.86 -8.12
C ILE A 157 24.73 -12.48 -7.68
N ILE A 158 25.45 -12.43 -6.55
CA ILE A 158 25.83 -11.17 -5.92
C ILE A 158 26.74 -10.35 -6.81
N ASP A 159 27.70 -10.97 -7.50
CA ASP A 159 28.62 -10.25 -8.38
C ASP A 159 27.88 -9.46 -9.48
N GLU A 160 26.76 -10.01 -9.99
CA GLU A 160 25.90 -9.34 -10.98
C GLU A 160 24.95 -8.30 -10.36
N THR A 161 24.70 -8.38 -9.05
CA THR A 161 23.70 -7.55 -8.35
C THR A 161 24.30 -6.66 -7.26
N ILE A 162 25.63 -6.60 -7.16
CA ILE A 162 26.34 -5.92 -6.07
C ILE A 162 26.02 -4.43 -6.02
N ASN A 163 25.84 -3.79 -7.17
CA ASN A 163 25.46 -2.38 -7.25
C ASN A 163 24.06 -2.11 -6.66
N VAL A 164 23.12 -3.04 -6.84
CA VAL A 164 21.77 -2.94 -6.25
C VAL A 164 21.87 -3.02 -4.72
N TRP A 165 22.70 -3.92 -4.21
CA TRP A 165 22.92 -4.07 -2.77
C TRP A 165 23.73 -2.91 -2.17
N ASN A 166 24.72 -2.39 -2.89
CA ASN A 166 25.45 -1.19 -2.50
C ASN A 166 24.52 0.00 -2.36
N ASN A 167 23.66 0.24 -3.38
CA ASN A 167 22.67 1.31 -3.34
C ASN A 167 21.66 1.13 -2.20
N PHE A 168 21.26 -0.12 -1.92
CA PHE A 168 20.36 -0.43 -0.82
C PHE A 168 21.00 -0.18 0.55
N PHE A 169 22.25 -0.58 0.76
CA PHE A 169 22.99 -0.37 2.01
C PHE A 169 23.61 1.04 2.14
N SER A 170 23.60 1.86 1.08
CA SER A 170 23.95 3.28 1.20
C SER A 170 22.83 4.15 1.77
N LEU A 171 21.59 3.65 1.81
CA LEU A 171 20.46 4.33 2.43
C LEU A 171 20.59 4.29 3.96
N ASP A 172 20.01 5.27 4.65
CA ASP A 172 19.84 5.22 6.10
C ASP A 172 18.96 4.04 6.51
N THR A 173 19.20 3.47 7.70
CA THR A 173 18.55 2.23 8.14
C THR A 173 17.02 2.36 8.29
N ASP A 174 16.52 3.55 8.57
CA ASP A 174 15.10 3.90 8.65
C ASP A 174 14.42 4.03 7.28
N LYS A 175 15.20 4.31 6.22
CA LYS A 175 14.73 4.41 4.82
C LYS A 175 14.81 3.08 4.06
N ARG A 176 15.49 2.08 4.61
CA ARG A 176 15.61 0.77 3.98
C ARG A 176 14.31 -0.03 4.14
N THR A 177 13.96 -0.74 3.08
CA THR A 177 12.92 -1.77 3.13
C THR A 177 13.54 -3.14 3.42
N LEU A 178 12.74 -4.19 3.57
CA LEU A 178 13.29 -5.52 3.88
C LEU A 178 14.20 -6.07 2.78
N TYR A 179 13.95 -5.71 1.51
CA TYR A 179 14.78 -6.12 0.36
C TYR A 179 14.91 -4.96 -0.65
N PRO A 180 15.95 -4.93 -1.50
CA PRO A 180 16.05 -3.95 -2.57
C PRO A 180 14.88 -4.08 -3.57
N LYS A 181 14.37 -2.92 -4.04
CA LYS A 181 13.20 -2.81 -4.92
C LYS A 181 13.51 -2.92 -6.42
N ASP A 182 14.78 -2.77 -6.81
CA ASP A 182 15.22 -2.66 -8.22
C ASP A 182 16.11 -3.83 -8.67
N CYS A 183 15.74 -5.08 -8.33
CA CYS A 183 16.52 -6.25 -8.75
C CYS A 183 16.15 -6.67 -10.18
N SER A 184 17.03 -6.37 -11.15
CA SER A 184 16.84 -6.67 -12.59
C SER A 184 16.81 -8.15 -12.97
N LYS A 185 17.04 -9.06 -12.03
CA LYS A 185 17.26 -10.50 -12.29
C LYS A 185 16.09 -11.41 -11.89
N TRP A 186 14.90 -10.83 -11.71
CA TRP A 186 13.69 -11.60 -11.46
C TRP A 186 13.21 -12.36 -12.71
N PHE A 187 12.63 -13.55 -12.52
CA PHE A 187 11.85 -14.28 -13.53
C PHE A 187 10.49 -14.59 -12.93
N GLY A 188 9.43 -14.14 -13.61
CA GLY A 188 8.07 -14.54 -13.34
C GLY A 188 7.79 -15.91 -13.93
N ARG A 189 7.00 -16.67 -13.19
CA ARG A 189 6.35 -17.86 -13.72
C ARG A 189 5.19 -17.44 -14.62
#